data_AF-A0A8D1U730-F1
#
_entry.id   AF-A0A8D1U730-F1
#
_cell.length_a   1.000
_cell.length_b   1.000
_cell.length_c   1.000
_cell.angle_alpha   90.00
_cell.angle_beta   90.00
_cell.angle_gamma   90.00
#
_symmetry.space_group_name_H-M   'P 1'
#
loop_
_entity.id
_entity.type
_entity.pdbx_description
1 polymer ?
#
loop_
_entity_poly.entity_id
_entity_poly.type
_entity_poly.pdbx_seq_one_letter_code
_entity_poly.pdbx_strand_id
1 'polypeptide(L)'
;MISKMKKLRNQPQLNQQENSPEAVNNETDLYSLTDLGFRREIVKIRKELREYMNSNADALRKEQENIRRNQEKLENSLAEIQTELRAVKTRMNNAEERISDVEDRIMEITQSGQQTENQIKKQESNVRDLWDNIKWDNLHIIGIPEGIEKDKGMENIFEEIIAGNLPNLKDTEFKIQKAQRAPNKLNPNRPTPRHIIIKMTKVNDK
;
A
#
# COMPACT_ATOMS: atom_id res chain seq x y z
N MET A 1 -21.24 5.55 5.54
CA MET A 1 -22.01 5.28 4.30
C MET A 1 -22.70 3.93 4.44
N ILE A 2 -24.02 3.94 4.66
CA ILE A 2 -24.83 2.74 4.93
C ILE A 2 -25.24 2.11 3.60
N SER A 3 -24.81 0.88 3.33
CA SER A 3 -25.16 0.15 2.11
C SER A 3 -26.59 -0.38 2.19
N LYS A 4 -27.46 0.06 1.27
CA LYS A 4 -28.83 -0.44 1.11
C LYS A 4 -28.80 -1.85 0.52
N MET A 5 -29.18 -2.85 1.32
CA MET A 5 -29.46 -4.20 0.81
C MET A 5 -30.80 -4.21 0.05
N LYS A 6 -30.75 -4.52 -1.25
CA LYS A 6 -31.91 -4.75 -2.11
C LYS A 6 -32.47 -6.15 -1.78
N LYS A 7 -33.64 -6.21 -1.14
CA LYS A 7 -34.35 -7.46 -0.86
C LYS A 7 -35.03 -7.96 -2.15
N LEU A 8 -34.38 -8.87 -2.88
CA LEU A 8 -35.01 -9.62 -3.96
C LEU A 8 -35.94 -10.67 -3.34
N ARG A 9 -37.23 -10.33 -3.26
CA ARG A 9 -38.31 -11.27 -2.96
C ARG A 9 -38.54 -12.11 -4.22
N ASN A 10 -37.87 -13.26 -4.31
CA ASN A 10 -38.23 -14.27 -5.28
C ASN A 10 -39.43 -15.06 -4.72
N GLN A 11 -40.61 -14.86 -5.30
CA GLN A 11 -41.70 -15.83 -5.23
C GLN A 11 -41.82 -16.52 -6.59
N PRO A 12 -41.54 -17.83 -6.68
CA PRO A 12 -42.13 -18.68 -7.69
C PRO A 12 -43.27 -19.48 -7.06
N GLN A 13 -44.48 -19.10 -7.49
CA GLN A 13 -45.74 -19.84 -7.58
C GLN A 13 -45.80 -21.21 -6.87
N LEU A 14 -46.57 -21.25 -5.79
CA LEU A 14 -47.14 -22.48 -5.25
C LEU A 14 -48.11 -23.01 -6.33
N ASN A 15 -47.72 -24.03 -7.08
CA ASN A 15 -48.66 -24.81 -7.87
C ASN A 15 -49.55 -25.57 -6.88
N GLN A 16 -50.62 -24.94 -6.41
CA GLN A 16 -51.77 -25.65 -5.88
C GLN A 16 -52.48 -26.28 -7.06
N GLN A 17 -51.96 -27.42 -7.50
CA GLN A 17 -52.81 -28.37 -8.19
C GLN A 17 -53.56 -29.12 -7.10
N GLU A 18 -54.61 -28.49 -6.56
CA GLU A 18 -55.69 -29.22 -5.91
C GLU A 18 -56.34 -30.10 -6.97
N ASN A 19 -55.74 -31.26 -7.25
CA ASN A 19 -56.47 -32.37 -7.83
C ASN A 19 -57.33 -32.95 -6.70
N SER A 20 -58.39 -32.21 -6.35
CA SER A 20 -59.52 -32.78 -5.63
C SER A 20 -60.12 -33.85 -6.55
N PRO A 21 -60.22 -35.12 -6.15
CA PRO A 21 -60.99 -36.06 -6.92
C PRO A 21 -62.43 -35.55 -6.92
N GLU A 22 -62.99 -35.26 -8.09
CA GLU A 22 -64.41 -34.94 -8.24
C GLU A 22 -65.22 -35.98 -7.46
N ALA A 23 -65.87 -35.53 -6.38
CA ALA A 23 -66.80 -36.34 -5.64
C ALA A 23 -68.01 -36.58 -6.55
N VAL A 24 -68.00 -37.71 -7.25
CA VAL A 24 -69.15 -38.26 -7.94
C VAL A 24 -70.12 -38.73 -6.85
N ASN A 25 -70.92 -37.78 -6.36
CA ASN A 25 -71.92 -38.00 -5.33
C ASN A 25 -73.12 -38.74 -5.93
N ASN A 26 -73.04 -40.08 -5.94
CA ASN A 26 -74.17 -40.95 -6.25
C ASN A 26 -74.90 -41.32 -4.95
N GLU A 27 -75.29 -40.34 -4.13
CA GLU A 27 -76.02 -40.62 -2.89
C GLU A 27 -77.40 -41.27 -3.15
N THR A 28 -77.97 -41.09 -4.34
CA THR A 28 -79.29 -41.58 -4.73
C THR A 28 -79.37 -43.09 -5.05
N ASP A 29 -78.25 -43.75 -5.35
CA ASP A 29 -78.22 -45.17 -5.75
C ASP A 29 -77.95 -46.15 -4.58
N LEU A 30 -77.54 -45.65 -3.41
CA LEU A 30 -77.16 -46.51 -2.28
C LEU A 30 -78.38 -47.13 -1.58
N TYR A 31 -79.52 -46.43 -1.60
CA TYR A 31 -80.76 -46.83 -0.90
C TYR A 31 -81.58 -47.93 -1.60
N SER A 32 -81.22 -48.31 -2.83
CA SER A 32 -81.95 -49.31 -3.65
C SER A 32 -81.19 -50.64 -3.84
N LEU A 33 -79.99 -50.76 -3.25
CA LEU A 33 -79.10 -51.93 -3.39
C LEU A 33 -79.51 -53.11 -2.49
N THR A 34 -79.36 -54.35 -3.01
CA THR A 34 -79.44 -55.56 -2.19
C THR A 34 -78.28 -55.63 -1.18
N ASP A 35 -78.45 -56.29 -0.03
CA ASP A 35 -77.42 -56.38 1.04
C ASP A 35 -76.05 -56.84 0.50
N LEU A 36 -76.04 -57.76 -0.47
CA LEU A 36 -74.83 -58.24 -1.14
C LEU A 36 -74.14 -57.15 -1.99
N GLY A 37 -74.93 -56.32 -2.69
CA GLY A 37 -74.42 -55.22 -3.49
C GLY A 37 -73.83 -54.11 -2.63
N PHE A 38 -74.49 -53.76 -1.52
CA PHE A 38 -73.98 -52.79 -0.55
C PHE A 38 -72.65 -53.26 0.05
N ARG A 39 -72.55 -54.53 0.48
CA ARG A 39 -71.29 -55.12 1.00
C ARG A 39 -70.15 -55.06 -0.02
N ARG A 40 -70.45 -55.26 -1.32
CA ARG A 40 -69.45 -55.18 -2.39
C ARG A 40 -68.87 -53.78 -2.53
N GLU A 41 -69.73 -52.76 -2.49
CA GLU A 41 -69.28 -51.36 -2.62
C GLU A 41 -68.46 -50.92 -1.41
N ILE A 42 -68.82 -51.34 -0.19
CA ILE A 42 -68.00 -51.12 1.02
C ILE A 42 -66.60 -51.74 0.88
N VAL A 43 -66.50 -52.96 0.36
CA VAL A 43 -65.19 -53.61 0.15
C VAL A 43 -64.34 -52.85 -0.88
N LYS A 44 -64.98 -52.35 -1.95
CA LYS A 44 -64.32 -51.55 -2.99
C LYS A 44 -63.79 -50.22 -2.45
N ILE A 45 -64.62 -49.44 -1.76
CA ILE A 45 -64.23 -48.17 -1.13
C ILE A 45 -63.07 -48.39 -0.15
N ARG A 46 -63.14 -49.45 0.68
CA ARG A 46 -62.05 -49.80 1.61
C ARG A 46 -60.74 -50.11 0.88
N LYS A 47 -60.80 -50.77 -0.28
CA LYS A 47 -59.63 -51.10 -1.09
C LYS A 47 -59.02 -49.84 -1.69
N GLU A 48 -59.83 -48.98 -2.29
CA GLU A 48 -59.40 -47.70 -2.88
C GLU A 48 -58.77 -46.78 -1.82
N LEU A 49 -59.41 -46.65 -0.65
CA LEU A 49 -58.85 -45.90 0.48
C LEU A 49 -57.49 -46.46 0.91
N ARG A 50 -57.32 -47.78 0.95
CA ARG A 50 -56.04 -48.41 1.29
C ARG A 50 -54.97 -48.10 0.25
N GLU A 51 -55.30 -48.18 -1.03
CA GLU A 51 -54.37 -47.87 -2.12
C GLU A 51 -53.95 -46.39 -2.08
N TYR A 52 -54.91 -45.48 -1.88
CA TYR A 52 -54.64 -44.06 -1.71
C TYR A 52 -53.71 -43.79 -0.50
N MET A 53 -54.02 -44.36 0.66
CA MET A 53 -53.20 -44.21 1.87
C MET A 53 -51.77 -44.75 1.65
N ASN A 54 -51.62 -45.88 0.98
CA ASN A 54 -50.31 -46.46 0.68
C ASN A 54 -49.51 -45.56 -0.28
N SER A 55 -50.14 -45.04 -1.34
CA SER A 55 -49.49 -44.13 -2.29
C SER A 55 -49.04 -42.83 -1.61
N ASN A 56 -49.89 -42.27 -0.74
CA ASN A 56 -49.55 -41.08 0.04
C ASN A 56 -48.41 -41.35 1.03
N ALA A 57 -48.42 -42.50 1.71
CA ALA A 57 -47.33 -42.89 2.59
C ALA A 57 -45.99 -43.03 1.85
N ASP A 58 -45.99 -43.59 0.63
CA ASP A 58 -44.80 -43.67 -0.21
C ASP A 58 -44.32 -42.29 -0.69
N ALA A 59 -45.24 -41.38 -1.00
CA ALA A 59 -44.92 -39.99 -1.36
C ALA A 59 -44.25 -39.26 -0.19
N LEU A 60 -44.86 -39.33 1.00
CA LEU A 60 -44.30 -38.75 2.23
C LEU A 60 -42.92 -39.34 2.56
N ARG A 61 -42.75 -40.66 2.41
CA ARG A 61 -41.47 -41.33 2.63
C ARG A 61 -40.38 -40.84 1.66
N LYS A 62 -40.71 -40.61 0.38
CA LYS A 62 -39.76 -40.05 -0.60
C LYS A 62 -39.38 -38.61 -0.26
N GLU A 63 -40.33 -37.80 0.18
CA GLU A 63 -40.07 -36.43 0.61
C GLU A 63 -39.18 -36.38 1.85
N GLN A 64 -39.46 -37.22 2.86
CA GLN A 64 -38.61 -37.36 4.05
C GLN A 64 -37.17 -37.74 3.70
N GLU A 65 -36.98 -38.69 2.80
CA GLU A 65 -35.64 -39.10 2.37
C GLU A 65 -34.92 -37.99 1.58
N ASN A 66 -35.64 -37.19 0.80
CA ASN A 66 -35.08 -36.02 0.13
C ASN A 66 -34.66 -34.94 1.14
N ILE A 67 -35.48 -34.66 2.15
CA ILE A 67 -35.15 -33.72 3.23
C ILE A 67 -33.90 -34.20 3.96
N ARG A 68 -33.84 -35.48 4.32
CA ARG A 68 -32.68 -36.08 5.01
C ARG A 68 -31.38 -35.91 4.21
N ARG A 69 -31.41 -36.20 2.90
CA ARG A 69 -30.25 -36.02 2.01
C ARG A 69 -29.82 -34.55 1.89
N ASN A 70 -30.78 -33.61 1.92
CA ASN A 70 -30.47 -32.18 1.88
C ASN A 70 -29.88 -31.69 3.21
N GLN A 71 -30.38 -32.19 4.34
CA GLN A 71 -29.83 -31.90 5.66
C GLN A 71 -28.37 -32.35 5.77
N GLU A 72 -28.06 -33.58 5.35
CA GLU A 72 -26.69 -34.11 5.35
C GLU A 72 -25.73 -33.27 4.50
N LYS A 73 -26.18 -32.82 3.31
CA LYS A 73 -25.40 -31.90 2.47
C LYS A 73 -25.12 -30.57 3.16
N LEU A 74 -26.13 -29.98 3.82
CA LEU A 74 -25.98 -28.73 4.56
C LEU A 74 -25.00 -28.88 5.72
N GLU A 75 -25.07 -29.98 6.47
CA GLU A 75 -24.15 -30.28 7.57
C GLU A 75 -22.71 -30.40 7.09
N ASN A 76 -22.48 -31.12 5.98
CA ASN A 76 -21.16 -31.24 5.37
C ASN A 76 -20.60 -29.88 4.94
N SER A 77 -21.39 -29.08 4.22
CA SER A 77 -20.98 -27.72 3.82
C SER A 77 -20.71 -26.81 5.02
N LEU A 78 -21.48 -26.93 6.10
CA LEU A 78 -21.25 -26.17 7.33
C LEU A 78 -19.90 -26.54 7.98
N ALA A 79 -19.57 -27.84 8.02
CA ALA A 79 -18.32 -28.32 8.58
C ALA A 79 -17.09 -27.84 7.77
N GLU A 80 -17.20 -27.82 6.44
CA GLU A 80 -16.18 -27.26 5.55
C GLU A 80 -15.96 -25.77 5.83
N ILE A 81 -17.03 -24.98 5.88
CA ILE A 81 -16.98 -23.54 6.19
C ILE A 81 -16.32 -23.29 7.55
N GLN A 82 -16.67 -24.08 8.57
CA GLN A 82 -16.07 -23.94 9.90
C GLN A 82 -14.55 -24.20 9.88
N THR A 83 -14.11 -25.17 9.08
CA THR A 83 -12.68 -25.51 8.95
C THR A 83 -11.93 -24.39 8.24
N GLU A 84 -12.47 -23.88 7.14
CA GLU A 84 -11.90 -22.74 6.41
C GLU A 84 -11.85 -21.48 7.28
N LEU A 85 -12.91 -21.20 8.06
CA LEU A 85 -12.96 -20.06 8.95
C LEU A 85 -11.86 -20.12 10.04
N ARG A 86 -11.60 -21.31 10.58
CA ARG A 86 -10.47 -21.51 11.52
C ARG A 86 -9.13 -21.25 10.84
N ALA A 87 -8.94 -21.74 9.62
CA ALA A 87 -7.71 -21.50 8.85
C ALA A 87 -7.51 -20.00 8.57
N VAL A 88 -8.57 -19.28 8.18
CA VAL A 88 -8.55 -17.82 7.99
C VAL A 88 -8.20 -17.10 9.28
N LYS A 89 -8.80 -17.49 10.42
CA LYS A 89 -8.49 -16.90 11.74
C LYS A 89 -7.01 -17.03 12.09
N THR A 90 -6.42 -18.22 11.93
CA THR A 90 -4.99 -18.42 12.18
C THR A 90 -4.12 -17.56 11.27
N ARG A 91 -4.44 -17.49 9.98
CA ARG A 91 -3.72 -16.63 9.02
C ARG A 91 -3.81 -15.15 9.38
N MET A 92 -4.96 -14.70 9.88
CA MET A 92 -5.19 -13.32 10.32
C MET A 92 -4.32 -12.98 11.53
N ASN A 93 -4.31 -13.84 12.56
CA ASN A 93 -3.46 -13.65 13.74
C ASN A 93 -1.97 -13.57 13.36
N ASN A 94 -1.50 -14.46 12.48
CA ASN A 94 -0.11 -14.41 12.00
C ASN A 94 0.19 -13.14 11.20
N ALA A 95 -0.79 -12.61 10.47
CA ALA A 95 -0.63 -11.35 9.74
C ALA A 95 -0.56 -10.16 10.69
N GLU A 96 -1.35 -10.17 11.76
CA GLU A 96 -1.33 -9.14 12.81
C GLU A 96 0.02 -9.07 13.53
N GLU A 97 0.59 -10.22 13.91
CA GLU A 97 1.93 -10.29 14.50
C GLU A 97 3.01 -9.74 13.55
N ARG A 98 2.98 -10.15 12.28
CA ARG A 98 3.91 -9.63 11.26
C ARG A 98 3.77 -8.13 11.02
N ILE A 99 2.56 -7.56 11.17
CA ILE A 99 2.35 -6.13 11.05
C ILE A 99 2.99 -5.42 12.24
N SER A 100 2.79 -5.92 13.47
CA SER A 100 3.44 -5.39 14.68
C SER A 100 4.96 -5.36 14.55
N ASP A 101 5.58 -6.47 14.10
CA ASP A 101 7.04 -6.54 13.89
C ASP A 101 7.54 -5.50 12.86
N VAL A 102 6.75 -5.25 11.82
CA VAL A 102 7.10 -4.28 10.78
C VAL A 102 6.94 -2.85 11.31
N GLU A 103 5.92 -2.57 12.10
CA GLU A 103 5.72 -1.27 12.75
C GLU A 103 6.90 -0.91 13.65
N ASP A 104 7.35 -1.85 14.49
CA ASP A 104 8.52 -1.66 15.36
C ASP A 104 9.80 -1.36 14.56
N ARG A 105 10.05 -2.13 13.49
CA ARG A 105 11.21 -1.90 12.61
C ARG A 105 11.15 -0.54 11.90
N ILE A 106 9.96 -0.08 11.50
CA ILE A 106 9.79 1.23 10.87
C ILE A 106 10.13 2.34 11.87
N MET A 107 9.75 2.20 13.15
CA MET A 107 10.11 3.16 14.20
C MET A 107 11.63 3.25 14.39
N GLU A 108 12.33 2.12 14.45
CA GLU A 108 13.80 2.08 14.57
C GLU A 108 14.50 2.72 13.36
N ILE A 109 14.05 2.41 12.14
CA ILE A 109 14.59 3.00 10.91
C ILE A 109 14.37 4.51 10.88
N THR A 110 13.18 4.97 11.30
CA THR A 110 12.86 6.41 11.33
C THR A 110 13.75 7.14 12.34
N GLN A 111 13.92 6.60 13.54
CA GLN A 111 14.75 7.20 14.57
C GLN A 111 16.23 7.26 14.15
N SER A 112 16.77 6.16 13.63
CA SER A 112 18.16 6.11 13.14
C SER A 112 18.38 7.02 11.92
N GLY A 113 17.41 7.09 11.01
CA GLY A 113 17.39 8.04 9.89
C GLY A 113 17.50 9.49 10.37
N GLN A 114 16.72 9.88 11.38
CA GLN A 114 16.78 11.24 11.91
C GLN A 114 18.10 11.55 12.64
N GLN A 115 18.68 10.56 13.34
CA GLN A 115 20.00 10.72 13.95
C GLN A 115 21.10 10.94 12.90
N THR A 116 21.11 10.14 11.83
CA THR A 116 22.08 10.30 10.74
C THR A 116 21.92 11.62 10.01
N GLU A 117 20.68 12.08 9.77
CA GLU A 117 20.41 13.39 9.18
C GLU A 117 21.00 14.53 10.03
N ASN A 118 20.81 14.49 11.35
CA ASN A 118 21.38 15.48 12.26
C ASN A 118 22.92 15.47 12.26
N GLN A 119 23.53 14.28 12.18
CA GLN A 119 24.99 14.18 12.05
C GLN A 119 25.49 14.78 10.74
N ILE A 120 24.80 14.52 9.62
CA ILE A 120 25.15 15.09 8.31
C ILE A 120 25.04 16.62 8.34
N LYS A 121 23.96 17.17 8.90
CA LYS A 121 23.79 18.63 9.05
C LYS A 121 24.93 19.26 9.85
N LYS A 122 25.34 18.62 10.95
CA LYS A 122 26.48 19.09 11.76
C LYS A 122 27.79 19.03 10.97
N GLN A 123 28.02 17.93 10.25
CA GLN A 123 29.21 17.78 9.41
C GLN A 123 29.24 18.81 8.28
N GLU A 124 28.11 19.09 7.64
CA GLU A 124 27.99 20.10 6.59
C GLU A 124 28.35 21.49 7.12
N SER A 125 27.81 21.88 8.30
CA SER A 125 28.16 23.13 8.96
C SER A 125 29.67 23.20 9.25
N ASN A 126 30.23 22.15 9.84
CA ASN A 126 31.66 22.11 10.15
C ASN A 126 32.53 22.24 8.88
N VAL A 127 32.14 21.59 7.79
CA VAL A 127 32.85 21.69 6.50
C VAL A 127 32.76 23.11 5.95
N ARG A 128 31.61 23.76 6.06
CA ARG A 128 31.42 25.16 5.66
C ARG A 128 32.33 26.08 6.46
N ASP A 129 32.32 25.96 7.78
CA ASP A 129 33.15 26.77 8.68
C ASP A 129 34.64 26.56 8.41
N LEU A 130 35.08 25.32 8.17
CA LEU A 130 36.46 25.02 7.77
C LEU A 130 36.82 25.63 6.42
N TRP A 131 35.91 25.56 5.44
CA TRP A 131 36.14 26.17 4.13
C TRP A 131 36.24 27.68 4.20
N ASP A 132 35.40 28.33 5.00
CA ASP A 132 35.42 29.78 5.20
C ASP A 132 36.72 30.19 5.92
N ASN A 133 37.13 29.44 6.94
CA ASN A 133 38.42 29.64 7.62
C ASN A 133 39.63 29.46 6.70
N ILE A 134 39.61 28.49 5.78
CA ILE A 134 40.69 28.27 4.81
C ILE A 134 40.73 29.40 3.77
N LYS A 135 39.57 29.95 3.41
CA LYS A 135 39.45 31.03 2.43
C LYS A 135 39.66 32.42 3.01
N TRP A 136 39.61 32.57 4.33
CA TRP A 136 39.75 33.87 5.00
C TRP A 136 40.99 34.67 4.55
N ASP A 137 42.12 34.00 4.34
CA ASP A 137 43.38 34.64 3.91
C ASP A 137 43.58 34.67 2.38
N ASN A 138 42.56 34.28 1.60
CA ASN A 138 42.64 34.27 0.15
C ASN A 138 42.05 35.55 -0.45
N LEU A 139 42.87 36.30 -1.16
CA LEU A 139 42.44 37.44 -1.98
C LEU A 139 42.13 37.00 -3.41
N HIS A 140 41.00 37.46 -3.93
CA HIS A 140 40.57 37.17 -5.30
C HIS A 140 40.71 38.41 -6.19
N ILE A 141 41.59 38.33 -7.18
CA ILE A 141 41.77 39.38 -8.18
C ILE A 141 41.06 38.97 -9.47
N ILE A 142 40.16 39.83 -9.94
CA ILE A 142 39.30 39.58 -11.09
C ILE A 142 39.68 40.53 -12.23
N GLY A 143 39.46 40.11 -13.47
CA GLY A 143 39.63 40.97 -14.65
C GLY A 143 41.05 41.02 -15.22
N ILE A 144 42.01 40.30 -14.65
CA ILE A 144 43.38 40.22 -15.20
C ILE A 144 43.38 39.31 -16.44
N PRO A 145 43.78 39.79 -17.63
CA PRO A 145 43.86 38.97 -18.85
C PRO A 145 44.69 37.71 -18.66
N GLU A 146 44.30 36.59 -19.28
CA GLU A 146 45.07 35.34 -19.19
C GLU A 146 46.42 35.47 -19.90
N GLY A 147 47.47 34.91 -19.29
CA GLY A 147 48.81 34.84 -19.89
C GLY A 147 49.79 35.88 -19.39
N ILE A 148 49.33 37.02 -18.87
CA ILE A 148 50.19 38.08 -18.30
C ILE A 148 51.05 37.53 -17.15
N GLU A 149 50.53 36.56 -16.41
CA GLU A 149 51.24 35.89 -15.32
C GLU A 149 52.50 35.12 -15.78
N LYS A 150 52.61 34.74 -17.06
CA LYS A 150 53.78 34.02 -17.58
C LYS A 150 55.01 34.92 -17.70
N ASP A 151 54.78 36.19 -18.04
CA ASP A 151 55.85 37.15 -18.28
C ASP A 151 56.27 37.85 -16.97
N LYS A 152 55.28 38.29 -16.18
CA LYS A 152 55.53 39.07 -14.96
C LYS A 152 55.54 38.23 -13.68
N GLY A 153 54.91 37.07 -13.67
CA GLY A 153 54.60 36.33 -12.43
C GLY A 153 53.37 36.90 -11.71
N MET A 154 52.66 36.04 -10.98
CA MET A 154 51.41 36.42 -10.28
C MET A 154 51.63 37.39 -9.12
N GLU A 155 52.74 37.23 -8.39
CA GLU A 155 53.07 38.03 -7.21
C GLU A 155 53.38 39.47 -7.61
N ASN A 156 54.16 39.67 -8.69
CA ASN A 156 54.44 41.00 -9.23
C ASN A 156 53.17 41.71 -9.73
N ILE A 157 52.22 40.96 -10.32
CA ILE A 157 50.92 41.53 -10.70
C ILE A 157 50.17 42.04 -9.47
N PHE A 158 50.20 41.30 -8.36
CA PHE A 158 49.60 41.74 -7.11
C PHE A 158 50.27 43.02 -6.56
N GLU A 159 51.60 43.06 -6.52
CA GLU A 159 52.35 44.23 -6.07
C GLU A 159 52.10 45.47 -6.96
N GLU A 160 52.04 45.31 -8.29
CA GLU A 160 51.66 46.40 -9.21
C GLU A 160 50.25 46.93 -8.91
N ILE A 161 49.30 46.04 -8.60
CA ILE A 161 47.92 46.42 -8.26
C ILE A 161 47.87 47.19 -6.93
N ILE A 162 48.57 46.72 -5.89
CA ILE A 162 48.64 47.41 -4.60
C ILE A 162 49.31 48.77 -4.78
N ALA A 163 50.45 48.83 -5.47
CA ALA A 163 51.15 50.07 -5.72
C ALA A 163 50.32 51.07 -6.54
N GLY A 164 49.52 50.60 -7.50
CA GLY A 164 48.67 51.45 -8.31
C GLY A 164 47.45 52.01 -7.56
N ASN A 165 46.82 51.21 -6.70
CA ASN A 165 45.52 51.55 -6.09
C ASN A 165 45.61 51.97 -4.62
N LEU A 166 46.60 51.47 -3.89
CA LEU A 166 46.77 51.64 -2.44
C LEU A 166 48.20 52.13 -2.15
N PRO A 167 48.53 53.39 -2.49
CA PRO A 167 49.90 53.90 -2.38
C PRO A 167 50.45 53.86 -0.94
N ASN A 168 49.58 53.92 0.07
CA ASN A 168 49.94 53.83 1.48
C ASN A 168 50.48 52.45 1.90
N LEU A 169 50.25 51.42 1.09
CA LEU A 169 50.68 50.04 1.36
C LEU A 169 51.88 49.63 0.50
N LYS A 170 52.44 50.54 -0.31
CA LYS A 170 53.58 50.23 -1.21
C LYS A 170 54.81 49.67 -0.51
N ASP A 171 55.10 50.18 0.67
CA ASP A 171 56.30 49.78 1.43
C ASP A 171 56.02 48.63 2.41
N THR A 172 54.83 48.03 2.33
CA THR A 172 54.45 46.90 3.19
C THR A 172 54.92 45.58 2.56
N GLU A 173 55.73 44.81 3.29
CA GLU A 173 56.19 43.50 2.82
C GLU A 173 55.07 42.46 2.97
N PHE A 174 54.41 42.12 1.85
CA PHE A 174 53.39 41.08 1.79
C PHE A 174 54.01 39.69 1.66
N LYS A 175 53.76 38.83 2.65
CA LYS A 175 54.19 37.43 2.59
C LYS A 175 53.13 36.58 1.89
N ILE A 176 53.37 36.28 0.62
CA ILE A 176 52.49 35.43 -0.19
C ILE A 176 52.92 33.96 -0.01
N GLN A 177 51.98 33.11 0.40
CA GLN A 177 52.20 31.66 0.48
C GLN A 177 52.03 31.00 -0.88
N LYS A 178 51.04 31.45 -1.65
CA LYS A 178 50.71 30.87 -2.94
C LYS A 178 49.97 31.87 -3.81
N ALA A 179 50.35 31.97 -5.07
CA ALA A 179 49.64 32.74 -6.07
C ALA A 179 49.33 31.86 -7.28
N GLN A 180 48.05 31.72 -7.65
CA GLN A 180 47.64 30.87 -8.77
C GLN A 180 46.34 31.32 -9.42
N ARG A 181 46.12 30.96 -10.69
CA ARG A 181 44.78 31.07 -11.30
C ARG A 181 43.84 30.03 -10.65
N ALA A 182 42.57 30.38 -10.55
CA ALA A 182 41.52 29.40 -10.29
C ALA A 182 41.58 28.27 -11.34
N PRO A 183 41.35 27.01 -10.95
CA PRO A 183 41.35 25.88 -11.87
C PRO A 183 40.32 26.04 -12.99
N ASN A 184 40.66 25.65 -14.23
CA ASN A 184 39.76 25.70 -15.38
C ASN A 184 38.81 24.47 -15.44
N LYS A 185 38.05 24.23 -14.37
CA LYS A 185 37.32 22.96 -14.21
C LYS A 185 35.86 22.98 -14.71
N LEU A 186 35.25 24.14 -14.89
CA LEU A 186 33.80 24.22 -15.10
C LEU A 186 33.37 24.65 -16.51
N ASN A 187 34.19 25.40 -17.25
CA ASN A 187 33.88 25.79 -18.62
C ASN A 187 35.16 26.14 -19.40
N PRO A 188 35.64 25.28 -20.31
CA PRO A 188 36.83 25.56 -21.11
C PRO A 188 36.65 26.74 -22.07
N ASN A 189 35.41 27.10 -22.42
CA ASN A 189 35.06 28.19 -23.34
C ASN A 189 34.65 29.47 -22.59
N ARG A 190 35.05 29.63 -21.32
CA ARG A 190 34.69 30.83 -20.54
C ARG A 190 35.31 32.08 -21.20
N PRO A 191 34.50 33.09 -21.59
CA PRO A 191 35.03 34.28 -22.26
C PRO A 191 35.72 35.25 -21.29
N THR A 192 35.41 35.17 -19.99
CA THR A 192 36.05 36.00 -18.96
C THR A 192 37.31 35.35 -18.42
N PRO A 193 38.40 36.10 -18.17
CA PRO A 193 39.61 35.56 -17.56
C PRO A 193 39.35 34.91 -16.19
N ARG A 194 40.09 33.84 -15.87
CA ARG A 194 40.00 33.19 -14.55
C ARG A 194 40.48 34.11 -13.44
N HIS A 195 39.91 34.00 -12.24
CA HIS A 195 40.36 34.81 -11.12
C HIS A 195 41.76 34.36 -10.68
N ILE A 196 42.58 35.30 -10.22
CA ILE A 196 43.83 35.00 -9.51
C ILE A 196 43.49 34.88 -8.03
N ILE A 197 43.98 33.82 -7.39
CA ILE A 197 43.86 33.57 -5.96
C ILE A 197 45.25 33.79 -5.37
N ILE A 198 45.38 34.82 -4.53
CA ILE A 198 46.57 35.09 -3.71
C ILE A 198 46.28 34.63 -2.30
N LYS A 199 47.04 33.67 -1.81
CA LYS A 199 46.97 33.19 -0.43
C LYS A 199 48.09 33.83 0.37
N MET A 200 47.71 34.62 1.36
CA MET A 200 48.66 35.25 2.28
C MET A 200 49.13 34.25 3.32
N THR A 201 50.37 34.37 3.81
CA THR A 201 50.77 33.66 5.02
C THR A 201 50.11 34.30 6.23
N LYS A 202 49.48 33.50 7.09
CA LYS A 202 49.03 33.98 8.40
C LYS A 202 50.21 34.60 9.13
N VAL A 203 50.09 35.88 9.49
CA VAL A 203 50.97 36.47 10.50
C VAL A 203 50.52 35.86 11.82
N ASN A 204 51.39 35.07 12.46
CA ASN A 204 51.13 34.68 13.84
C ASN A 204 51.28 35.95 14.68
N ASP A 205 50.16 36.51 15.13
CA ASP A 205 50.20 37.49 16.22
C ASP A 205 50.89 36.81 17.42
N LYS A 206 52.02 37.36 17.83
CA LYS A 206 52.77 36.93 19.01
C LYS A 206 52.09 37.42 20.28
#